data_AF-A0A7S3LR99-F1
#
_entry.id   AF-A0A7S3LR99-F1
#
_cell.length_a   1.000
_cell.length_b   1.000
_cell.length_c   1.000
_cell.angle_alpha   90.00
_cell.angle_beta   90.00
_cell.angle_gamma   90.00
#
_symmetry.space_group_name_H-M   'P 1'
#
loop_
_entity.id
_entity.type
_entity.pdbx_description
1 polymer ?
#
loop_
_entity_poly.entity_id
_entity_poly.type
_entity_poly.pdbx_seq_one_letter_code
_entity_poly.pdbx_strand_id
1 'polypeptide(L)'
;MSRKVGGSKRPLSRYDIANKGKGGSEQENEVQAKKGSVKNQIRSLKRLLNKKKFTGKVLEKKQRELEHLEKLIVKRKNSERDKALAKKYHKVRFFERIKVTRKIKKIERAIATANSNGDKEELENKKIELENDLTYVMRFPKGHKYISLFGEGLSEKQLQTRNELRALAIKSAEKNKDEQKTKKAEKRKNTDNKNTTKTVPSNPDNHEQEEGPDDDADDFFL
;
A
#
# COMPACT_ATOMS: atom_id res chain seq x y z
N MET A 1 34.15 -67.45 19.07
CA MET A 1 34.28 -66.03 18.68
C MET A 1 32.91 -65.36 18.72
N SER A 2 32.82 -64.29 19.51
CA SER A 2 31.83 -63.21 19.68
C SER A 2 30.36 -63.35 19.23
N ARG A 3 29.45 -63.36 20.23
CA ARG A 3 28.06 -62.90 20.09
C ARG A 3 27.99 -61.38 20.38
N LYS A 4 27.49 -60.58 19.42
CA LYS A 4 27.17 -59.16 19.61
C LYS A 4 25.93 -59.03 20.51
N VAL A 5 26.12 -58.54 21.74
CA VAL A 5 25.03 -58.10 22.62
C VAL A 5 24.58 -56.70 22.21
N GLY A 6 23.28 -56.55 21.92
CA GLY A 6 22.65 -55.29 21.57
C GLY A 6 22.54 -54.38 22.80
N GLY A 7 23.12 -53.18 22.72
CA GLY A 7 22.97 -52.13 23.71
C GLY A 7 21.57 -51.51 23.65
N SER A 8 20.80 -51.68 24.71
CA SER A 8 19.50 -51.06 24.94
C SER A 8 19.62 -49.52 24.98
N LYS A 9 19.03 -48.83 23.99
CA LYS A 9 18.85 -47.37 24.05
C LYS A 9 17.81 -47.05 25.14
N ARG A 10 18.27 -46.49 26.27
CA ARG A 10 17.37 -45.90 27.28
C ARG A 10 16.71 -44.64 26.68
N PRO A 11 15.38 -44.49 26.72
CA PRO A 11 14.75 -43.25 26.30
C PRO A 11 15.05 -42.15 27.33
N LEU A 12 15.49 -40.98 26.84
CA LEU A 12 15.73 -39.79 27.65
C LEU A 12 14.46 -39.38 28.39
N SER A 13 14.60 -39.02 29.67
CA SER A 13 13.47 -38.62 30.49
C SER A 13 12.92 -37.27 30.02
N ARG A 14 11.61 -37.06 30.22
CA ARG A 14 10.90 -35.83 29.82
C ARG A 14 11.44 -34.55 30.49
N TYR A 15 12.29 -34.69 31.51
CA TYR A 15 12.88 -33.57 32.25
C TYR A 15 14.20 -33.05 31.66
N ASP A 16 14.82 -33.75 30.71
CA ASP A 16 16.16 -33.42 30.21
C ASP A 16 16.17 -32.48 28.97
N ILE A 17 15.00 -32.01 28.52
CA ILE A 17 14.85 -31.15 27.32
C ILE A 17 14.77 -29.64 27.69
N ALA A 18 14.70 -29.32 28.98
CA ALA A 18 14.37 -27.98 29.46
C ALA A 18 15.59 -27.10 29.81
N ASN A 19 16.73 -27.18 29.11
CA ASN A 19 17.73 -26.10 29.18
C ASN A 19 18.85 -26.20 28.13
N LYS A 20 18.56 -25.88 26.87
CA LYS A 20 19.61 -25.61 25.87
C LYS A 20 19.33 -24.34 25.10
N GLY A 21 20.03 -23.27 25.52
CA GLY A 21 20.65 -22.33 24.58
C GLY A 21 19.87 -21.07 24.21
N LYS A 22 19.58 -20.21 25.18
CA LYS A 22 19.47 -18.76 24.96
C LYS A 22 20.89 -18.19 24.81
N GLY A 23 21.33 -17.92 23.59
CA GLY A 23 22.43 -16.98 23.32
C GLY A 23 21.84 -15.63 22.95
N GLY A 24 21.56 -14.80 23.94
CA GLY A 24 21.01 -13.45 23.74
C GLY A 24 22.13 -12.42 23.77
N SER A 25 22.29 -11.68 22.68
CA SER A 25 23.08 -10.46 22.61
C SER A 25 22.57 -9.45 23.64
N GLU A 26 23.43 -9.04 24.56
CA GLU A 26 23.20 -7.93 25.50
C GLU A 26 23.14 -6.62 24.72
N GLN A 27 21.98 -6.32 24.15
CA GLN A 27 21.61 -4.94 23.85
C GLN A 27 20.81 -4.43 25.03
N GLU A 28 21.40 -3.46 25.74
CA GLU A 28 20.78 -2.64 26.76
C GLU A 28 19.50 -2.01 26.18
N ASN A 29 18.40 -2.73 26.31
CA ASN A 29 17.08 -2.19 26.01
C ASN A 29 16.72 -1.30 27.19
N GLU A 30 16.92 0.01 27.02
CA GLU A 30 16.26 1.04 27.83
C GLU A 30 14.79 0.62 27.97
N VAL A 31 14.39 0.23 29.19
CA VAL A 31 13.06 -0.29 29.47
C VAL A 31 12.09 0.89 29.40
N GLN A 32 11.73 1.30 28.18
CA GLN A 32 10.60 2.18 27.96
C GLN A 32 9.38 1.44 28.51
N ALA A 33 8.94 1.85 29.69
CA ALA A 33 7.80 1.27 30.38
C ALA A 33 6.65 1.11 29.38
N LYS A 34 6.22 -0.14 29.16
CA LYS A 34 5.21 -0.46 28.14
C LYS A 34 3.97 0.38 28.42
N LYS A 35 3.74 1.39 27.58
CA LYS A 35 2.50 2.18 27.64
C LYS A 35 1.34 1.21 27.49
N GLY A 36 0.45 1.18 28.48
CA GLY A 36 -0.71 0.30 28.47
C GLY A 36 -1.56 0.50 27.20
N SER A 37 -2.32 -0.53 26.80
CA SER A 37 -3.21 -0.46 25.62
C SER A 37 -4.07 0.81 25.63
N VAL A 38 -4.36 1.39 24.46
CA VAL A 38 -5.19 2.60 24.31
C VAL A 38 -6.53 2.49 25.07
N LYS A 39 -7.13 1.29 25.10
CA LYS A 39 -8.35 1.04 25.91
C LYS A 39 -8.10 1.20 27.41
N ASN A 40 -6.94 0.77 27.91
CA ASN A 40 -6.54 0.92 29.32
C ASN A 40 -6.26 2.38 29.64
N GLN A 41 -5.62 3.12 28.73
CA GLN A 41 -5.37 4.55 28.88
C GLN A 41 -6.69 5.32 29.01
N ILE A 42 -7.68 5.06 28.14
CA ILE A 42 -9.01 5.68 28.24
C ILE A 42 -9.70 5.32 29.55
N ARG A 43 -9.71 4.03 29.94
CA ARG A 43 -10.32 3.61 31.21
C ARG A 43 -9.66 4.30 32.40
N SER A 44 -8.33 4.40 32.39
CA SER A 44 -7.57 5.07 33.44
C SER A 44 -7.87 6.57 33.48
N LEU A 45 -7.90 7.26 32.34
CA LEU A 45 -8.23 8.68 32.25
C LEU A 45 -9.67 8.97 32.65
N LYS A 46 -10.64 8.14 32.23
CA LYS A 46 -12.06 8.25 32.67
C LYS A 46 -12.18 8.11 34.19
N ARG A 47 -11.54 7.08 34.76
CA ARG A 47 -11.50 6.89 36.22
C ARG A 47 -10.84 8.07 36.92
N LEU A 48 -9.75 8.60 36.36
CA LEU A 48 -9.02 9.73 36.90
C LEU A 48 -9.89 11.00 36.91
N LEU A 49 -10.57 11.31 35.80
CA LEU A 49 -11.50 12.44 35.67
C LEU A 49 -12.70 12.32 36.60
N ASN A 50 -13.21 11.11 36.84
CA ASN A 50 -14.32 10.89 37.77
C ASN A 50 -13.91 10.99 39.25
N LYS A 51 -12.67 10.66 39.59
CA LYS A 51 -12.19 10.65 40.98
C LYS A 51 -11.63 11.99 41.45
N LYS A 52 -10.94 12.73 40.58
CA LYS A 52 -10.25 13.97 40.95
C LYS A 52 -10.93 15.17 40.31
N LYS A 53 -11.20 16.20 41.11
CA LYS A 53 -11.59 17.52 40.59
C LYS A 53 -10.32 18.24 40.13
N PHE A 54 -10.18 18.42 38.82
CA PHE A 54 -9.06 19.15 38.21
C PHE A 54 -9.42 20.64 38.04
N THR A 55 -8.42 21.52 38.16
CA THR A 55 -8.58 22.95 37.85
C THR A 55 -8.57 23.20 36.34
N GLY A 56 -9.25 24.24 35.87
CA GLY A 56 -9.68 24.43 34.48
C GLY A 56 -8.70 23.98 33.39
N LYS A 57 -7.49 24.55 33.33
CA LYS A 57 -6.49 24.24 32.27
C LYS A 57 -6.04 22.76 32.27
N VAL A 58 -5.95 22.14 33.44
CA VAL A 58 -5.52 20.73 33.56
C VAL A 58 -6.67 19.80 33.18
N LEU A 59 -7.90 20.15 33.57
CA LEU A 59 -9.12 19.44 33.20
C LEU A 59 -9.29 19.41 31.68
N GLU A 60 -9.18 20.57 31.04
CA GLU A 60 -9.31 20.70 29.59
C GLU A 60 -8.27 19.85 28.84
N LYS A 61 -7.00 19.90 29.27
CA LYS A 61 -5.95 19.05 28.69
C LYS A 61 -6.29 17.56 28.78
N LYS A 62 -6.81 17.11 29.93
CA LYS A 62 -7.16 15.70 30.16
C LYS A 62 -8.40 15.27 29.38
N GLN A 63 -9.37 16.15 29.19
CA GLN A 63 -10.52 15.91 28.32
C GLN A 63 -10.10 15.81 26.85
N ARG A 64 -9.28 16.76 26.36
CA ARG A 64 -8.72 16.70 25.01
C ARG A 64 -7.90 15.42 24.77
N GLU A 65 -7.12 15.00 25.78
CA GLU A 65 -6.37 13.73 25.74
C GLU A 65 -7.32 12.52 25.61
N LEU A 66 -8.39 12.49 26.41
CA LEU A 66 -9.41 11.45 26.34
C LEU A 66 -10.08 11.41 24.96
N GLU A 67 -10.53 12.55 24.44
CA GLU A 67 -11.14 12.64 23.12
C GLU A 67 -10.19 12.16 22.02
N HIS A 68 -8.91 12.51 22.12
CA HIS A 68 -7.90 12.07 21.18
C HIS A 68 -7.78 10.54 21.18
N LEU A 69 -7.68 9.92 22.36
CA LEU A 69 -7.60 8.46 22.47
C LEU A 69 -8.87 7.77 21.97
N GLU A 70 -10.05 8.35 22.21
CA GLU A 70 -11.32 7.82 21.68
C GLU A 70 -11.35 7.88 20.14
N LYS A 71 -10.93 9.01 19.56
CA LYS A 71 -10.76 9.15 18.10
C LYS A 71 -9.78 8.12 17.54
N LEU A 72 -8.69 7.81 18.26
CA LEU A 72 -7.74 6.77 17.86
C LEU A 72 -8.37 5.38 17.84
N ILE A 73 -9.22 5.04 18.81
CA ILE A 73 -9.94 3.75 18.81
C ILE A 73 -10.88 3.65 17.60
N VAL A 74 -11.65 4.70 17.31
CA VAL A 74 -12.55 4.72 16.15
C VAL A 74 -11.76 4.57 14.86
N LYS A 75 -10.66 5.33 14.69
CA LYS A 75 -9.77 5.20 13.53
C LYS A 75 -9.20 3.79 13.39
N ARG A 76 -8.77 3.17 14.49
CA ARG A 76 -8.24 1.80 14.48
C ARG A 76 -9.32 0.80 14.07
N LYS A 77 -10.53 0.90 14.64
CA LYS A 77 -11.67 0.06 14.27
C LYS A 77 -12.01 0.18 12.78
N ASN A 78 -12.06 1.40 12.26
CA ASN A 78 -12.33 1.65 10.85
C ASN A 78 -11.22 1.05 9.97
N SER A 79 -9.95 1.25 10.33
CA SER A 79 -8.81 0.67 9.61
C SER A 79 -8.82 -0.87 9.61
N GLU A 80 -9.18 -1.50 10.72
CA GLU A 80 -9.34 -2.95 10.81
C GLU A 80 -10.47 -3.44 9.91
N ARG A 81 -11.60 -2.73 9.90
CA ARG A 81 -12.75 -3.01 9.03
C ARG A 81 -12.38 -2.87 7.56
N ASP A 82 -11.66 -1.82 7.19
CA ASP A 82 -11.14 -1.59 5.84
C ASP A 82 -10.19 -2.70 5.40
N LYS A 83 -9.27 -3.11 6.27
CA LYS A 83 -8.34 -4.22 6.00
C LYS A 83 -9.09 -5.53 5.79
N ALA A 84 -10.12 -5.81 6.58
CA ALA A 84 -10.94 -7.00 6.45
C ALA A 84 -11.72 -6.99 5.11
N LEU A 85 -12.33 -5.88 4.75
CA LEU A 85 -13.02 -5.70 3.47
C LEU A 85 -12.06 -5.83 2.28
N ALA A 86 -10.89 -5.20 2.38
CA ALA A 86 -9.86 -5.27 1.34
C ALA A 86 -9.42 -6.71 1.09
N LYS A 87 -9.15 -7.49 2.16
CA LYS A 87 -8.81 -8.91 2.04
C LYS A 87 -9.97 -9.72 1.44
N LYS A 88 -11.20 -9.52 1.92
CA LYS A 88 -12.40 -10.24 1.45
C LYS A 88 -12.63 -10.06 -0.05
N TYR A 89 -12.49 -8.84 -0.56
CA TYR A 89 -12.76 -8.54 -1.97
C TYR A 89 -11.50 -8.47 -2.84
N HIS A 90 -10.31 -8.75 -2.30
CA HIS A 90 -9.05 -8.68 -3.02
C HIS A 90 -9.07 -9.57 -4.28
N LYS A 91 -9.47 -10.83 -4.11
CA LYS A 91 -9.51 -11.82 -5.21
C LYS A 91 -10.55 -11.46 -6.28
N VAL A 92 -11.73 -11.00 -5.86
CA VAL A 92 -12.79 -10.56 -6.79
C VAL A 92 -12.30 -9.37 -7.63
N ARG A 93 -11.77 -8.33 -6.98
CA ARG A 93 -11.20 -7.15 -7.66
C ARG A 93 -10.03 -7.50 -8.57
N PHE A 94 -9.19 -8.45 -8.17
CA PHE A 94 -8.07 -8.91 -8.99
C PHE A 94 -8.55 -9.54 -10.31
N PHE A 95 -9.53 -10.43 -10.26
CA PHE A 95 -10.08 -11.02 -11.48
C PHE A 95 -10.83 -10.02 -12.34
N GLU A 96 -11.60 -9.11 -11.73
CA GLU A 96 -12.26 -8.05 -12.49
C GLU A 96 -11.26 -7.12 -13.17
N ARG A 97 -10.16 -6.76 -12.49
CA ARG A 97 -9.07 -6.01 -13.10
C ARG A 97 -8.49 -6.74 -14.31
N ILE A 98 -8.24 -8.04 -14.21
CA ILE A 98 -7.76 -8.85 -15.33
C ILE A 98 -8.78 -8.86 -16.47
N LYS A 99 -10.07 -9.04 -16.17
CA LYS A 99 -11.14 -9.03 -17.18
C LYS A 99 -11.22 -7.68 -17.90
N VAL A 100 -11.23 -6.57 -17.16
CA VAL A 100 -11.28 -5.22 -17.75
C VAL A 100 -10.04 -4.94 -18.59
N THR A 101 -8.84 -5.22 -18.08
CA THR A 101 -7.59 -5.00 -18.83
C THR A 101 -7.51 -5.84 -20.10
N ARG A 102 -7.98 -7.09 -20.09
CA ARG A 102 -8.08 -7.91 -21.31
C ARG A 102 -9.07 -7.32 -22.31
N LYS A 103 -10.22 -6.81 -21.84
CA LYS A 103 -11.20 -6.13 -22.71
C LYS A 103 -10.62 -4.86 -23.33
N ILE A 104 -9.91 -4.02 -22.55
CA ILE A 104 -9.22 -2.83 -23.06
C ILE A 104 -8.25 -3.23 -24.18
N LYS A 105 -7.37 -4.19 -23.93
CA LYS A 105 -6.41 -4.68 -24.96
C LYS A 105 -7.10 -5.21 -26.21
N LYS A 106 -8.26 -5.87 -26.07
CA LYS A 106 -9.05 -6.34 -27.22
C LYS A 106 -9.62 -5.17 -28.02
N ILE A 107 -10.16 -4.16 -27.35
CA ILE A 107 -10.69 -2.95 -28.00
C ILE A 107 -9.57 -2.17 -28.68
N GLU A 108 -8.40 -2.01 -28.05
CA GLU A 108 -7.25 -1.34 -28.64
C GLU A 108 -6.81 -2.01 -29.95
N ARG A 109 -6.79 -3.34 -29.99
CA ARG A 109 -6.53 -4.08 -31.23
C ARG A 109 -7.63 -3.86 -32.28
N ALA A 110 -8.89 -3.86 -31.86
CA ALA A 110 -10.03 -3.63 -32.76
C ALA A 110 -9.99 -2.23 -33.38
N ILE A 111 -9.64 -1.20 -32.60
CA ILE A 111 -9.45 0.18 -33.09
C ILE A 111 -8.34 0.22 -34.15
N ALA A 112 -7.22 -0.48 -33.92
CA ALA A 112 -6.11 -0.53 -34.85
C ALA A 112 -6.47 -1.22 -36.19
N THR A 113 -7.39 -2.18 -36.18
CA THR A 113 -7.84 -2.92 -37.38
C THR A 113 -9.09 -2.33 -38.04
N ALA A 114 -9.74 -1.34 -37.43
CA ALA A 114 -10.98 -0.78 -37.95
C ALA A 114 -10.70 0.09 -39.18
N ASN A 115 -11.47 -0.12 -40.25
CA ASN A 115 -11.32 0.62 -41.51
C ASN A 115 -12.32 1.78 -41.66
N SER A 116 -13.44 1.73 -40.93
CA SER A 116 -14.46 2.80 -40.92
C SER A 116 -14.23 3.76 -39.75
N ASN A 117 -14.42 5.07 -39.98
CA ASN A 117 -14.28 6.08 -38.93
C ASN A 117 -15.40 6.00 -37.89
N GLY A 118 -16.63 5.63 -38.28
CA GLY A 118 -17.75 5.47 -37.33
C GLY A 118 -17.52 4.34 -36.33
N ASP A 119 -16.97 3.21 -36.80
CA ASP A 119 -16.64 2.07 -35.93
C ASP A 119 -15.52 2.42 -34.93
N LYS A 120 -14.58 3.28 -35.34
CA LYS A 120 -13.49 3.75 -34.46
C LYS A 120 -14.02 4.58 -33.31
N GLU A 121 -14.89 5.55 -33.58
CA GLU A 121 -15.48 6.42 -32.54
C GLU A 121 -16.27 5.61 -31.51
N GLU A 122 -17.06 4.63 -31.94
CA GLU A 122 -17.76 3.74 -31.03
C GLU A 122 -16.82 2.91 -30.14
N LEU A 123 -15.74 2.39 -30.73
CA LEU A 123 -14.74 1.61 -30.01
C LEU A 123 -13.95 2.47 -29.01
N GLU A 124 -13.66 3.72 -29.35
CA GLU A 124 -13.03 4.69 -28.45
C GLU A 124 -13.93 5.04 -27.27
N ASN A 125 -15.22 5.27 -27.50
CA ASN A 125 -16.19 5.48 -26.42
C ASN A 125 -16.25 4.27 -25.47
N LYS A 126 -16.31 3.04 -26.03
CA LYS A 126 -16.25 1.80 -25.23
C LYS A 126 -14.93 1.68 -24.46
N LYS A 127 -13.81 2.14 -25.04
CA LYS A 127 -12.51 2.16 -24.35
C LYS A 127 -12.56 3.07 -23.12
N ILE A 128 -13.09 4.29 -23.25
CA ILE A 128 -13.23 5.25 -22.15
C ILE A 128 -14.08 4.66 -21.01
N GLU A 129 -15.18 3.99 -21.33
CA GLU A 129 -16.00 3.32 -20.32
C GLU A 129 -15.23 2.23 -19.56
N LEU A 130 -14.44 1.42 -20.27
CA LEU A 130 -13.61 0.39 -19.64
C LEU A 130 -12.46 0.98 -18.81
N GLU A 131 -11.93 2.15 -19.18
CA GLU A 131 -10.93 2.86 -18.36
C GLU A 131 -11.54 3.40 -17.06
N ASN A 132 -12.78 3.87 -17.12
CA ASN A 132 -13.56 4.24 -15.94
C ASN A 132 -13.84 3.04 -15.04
N ASP A 133 -14.15 1.88 -15.64
CA ASP A 133 -14.29 0.61 -14.90
C ASP A 133 -12.96 0.17 -14.25
N LEU A 134 -11.85 0.29 -14.98
CA LEU A 134 -10.53 -0.03 -14.45
C LEU A 134 -10.20 0.87 -13.25
N THR A 135 -10.54 2.17 -13.36
CA THR A 135 -10.38 3.14 -12.28
C THR A 135 -11.21 2.76 -11.06
N TYR A 136 -12.46 2.32 -11.24
CA TYR A 136 -13.29 1.81 -10.17
C TYR A 136 -12.68 0.61 -9.45
N VAL A 137 -12.21 -0.39 -10.21
CA VAL A 137 -11.60 -1.60 -9.64
C VAL A 137 -10.32 -1.28 -8.88
N MET A 138 -9.48 -0.39 -9.43
CA MET A 138 -8.17 -0.04 -8.86
C MET A 138 -8.28 0.89 -7.65
N ARG A 139 -9.07 1.96 -7.77
CA ARG A 139 -9.21 3.03 -6.77
C ARG A 139 -10.53 2.95 -6.01
N PHE A 140 -11.01 1.74 -5.78
CA PHE A 140 -12.25 1.52 -5.03
C PHE A 140 -12.20 2.19 -3.63
N PRO A 141 -13.25 2.94 -3.23
CA PRO A 141 -13.33 3.59 -1.92
C PRO A 141 -13.18 2.61 -0.75
N LYS A 142 -12.39 2.99 0.26
CA LYS A 142 -12.25 2.22 1.51
C LYS A 142 -13.53 2.34 2.35
N GLY A 143 -13.80 1.38 3.22
CA GLY A 143 -14.99 1.36 4.08
C GLY A 143 -16.27 0.85 3.43
N HIS A 144 -16.30 0.70 2.11
CA HIS A 144 -17.47 0.22 1.38
C HIS A 144 -17.37 -1.24 0.96
N LYS A 145 -18.52 -1.89 0.77
CA LYS A 145 -18.60 -3.23 0.18
C LYS A 145 -18.40 -3.11 -1.33
N TYR A 146 -17.50 -3.93 -1.87
CA TYR A 146 -17.30 -4.00 -3.32
C TYR A 146 -18.54 -4.57 -4.03
N ILE A 147 -18.93 -3.95 -5.13
CA ILE A 147 -20.04 -4.40 -5.98
C ILE A 147 -19.45 -4.76 -7.34
N SER A 148 -19.65 -6.00 -7.76
CA SER A 148 -19.04 -6.56 -8.97
C SER A 148 -19.50 -5.83 -10.23
N LEU A 149 -18.57 -5.59 -11.16
CA LEU A 149 -18.89 -5.07 -12.49
C LEU A 149 -19.59 -6.12 -13.37
N PHE A 150 -19.18 -7.38 -13.24
CA PHE A 150 -19.64 -8.50 -14.07
C PHE A 150 -20.47 -9.51 -13.26
N GLY A 151 -21.10 -9.05 -12.17
CA GLY A 151 -21.95 -9.88 -11.33
C GLY A 151 -23.35 -10.01 -11.94
N GLU A 152 -23.84 -11.24 -12.04
CA GLU A 152 -25.21 -11.52 -12.42
C GLU A 152 -26.16 -11.35 -11.22
N GLY A 153 -27.40 -10.94 -11.45
CA GLY A 153 -28.43 -10.84 -10.39
C GLY A 153 -28.29 -9.66 -9.43
N LEU A 154 -27.70 -8.54 -9.86
CA LEU A 154 -27.65 -7.32 -9.05
C LEU A 154 -29.03 -6.66 -8.98
N SER A 155 -29.47 -6.31 -7.76
CA SER A 155 -30.66 -5.48 -7.54
C SER A 155 -30.42 -4.04 -8.05
N GLU A 156 -31.48 -3.34 -8.44
CA GLU A 156 -31.45 -1.91 -8.82
C GLU A 156 -30.73 -1.04 -7.78
N LYS A 157 -30.98 -1.27 -6.48
CA LYS A 157 -30.31 -0.56 -5.39
C LYS A 157 -28.80 -0.80 -5.39
N GLN A 158 -28.37 -2.01 -5.73
CA GLN A 158 -26.95 -2.36 -5.84
C GLN A 158 -26.31 -1.71 -7.07
N LEU A 159 -27.06 -1.57 -8.18
CA LEU A 159 -26.58 -0.86 -9.37
C LEU A 159 -26.40 0.63 -9.11
N GLN A 160 -27.36 1.27 -8.42
CA GLN A 160 -27.28 2.68 -8.04
C GLN A 160 -26.06 2.93 -7.14
N THR A 161 -25.94 2.16 -6.06
CA THR A 161 -24.78 2.26 -5.14
C THR A 161 -23.45 1.97 -5.85
N ARG A 162 -23.41 1.04 -6.82
CA ARG A 162 -22.22 0.81 -7.65
C ARG A 162 -21.85 2.05 -8.46
N ASN A 163 -22.83 2.69 -9.10
CA ASN A 163 -22.60 3.88 -9.92
C ASN A 163 -22.12 5.07 -9.07
N GLU A 164 -22.68 5.27 -7.88
CA GLU A 164 -22.20 6.26 -6.92
C GLU A 164 -20.75 6.00 -6.50
N LEU A 165 -20.41 4.75 -6.16
CA LEU A 165 -19.04 4.36 -5.81
C LEU A 165 -18.08 4.48 -7.00
N ARG A 166 -18.56 4.27 -8.23
CA ARG A 166 -17.80 4.48 -9.48
C ARG A 166 -17.48 5.96 -9.65
N ALA A 167 -18.45 6.84 -9.48
CA ALA A 167 -18.23 8.29 -9.53
C ALA A 167 -17.25 8.77 -8.45
N LEU A 168 -17.36 8.24 -7.22
CA LEU A 168 -16.41 8.55 -6.14
C LEU A 168 -14.99 8.10 -6.47
N ALA A 169 -14.83 6.91 -7.05
CA ALA A 169 -13.52 6.39 -7.46
C ALA A 169 -12.88 7.29 -8.53
N ILE A 170 -13.66 7.71 -9.54
CA ILE A 170 -13.20 8.60 -10.62
C ILE A 170 -12.79 9.96 -10.05
N LYS A 171 -13.65 10.59 -9.24
CA LYS A 171 -13.33 11.87 -8.57
C LYS A 171 -12.06 11.77 -7.72
N SER A 172 -11.87 10.65 -7.02
CA SER A 172 -10.64 10.43 -6.24
C SER A 172 -9.42 10.27 -7.13
N ALA A 173 -9.57 9.66 -8.32
CA ALA A 173 -8.50 9.48 -9.27
C ALA A 173 -8.06 10.81 -9.89
N GLU A 174 -9.01 11.69 -10.21
CA GLU A 174 -8.76 13.03 -10.74
C GLU A 174 -8.01 13.90 -9.72
N LYS A 175 -8.50 13.98 -8.48
CA LYS A 175 -7.82 14.71 -7.41
C LYS A 175 -6.36 14.27 -7.22
N ASN A 176 -6.11 12.97 -7.25
CA ASN A 176 -4.75 12.44 -7.15
C ASN A 176 -3.88 12.80 -8.37
N LYS A 177 -4.45 12.90 -9.58
CA LYS A 177 -3.70 13.36 -10.77
C LYS A 177 -3.29 14.82 -10.63
N ASP A 178 -4.19 15.67 -10.13
CA ASP A 178 -3.91 17.10 -9.95
C ASP A 178 -2.85 17.34 -8.88
N GLU A 179 -2.95 16.66 -7.73
CA GLU A 179 -1.93 16.71 -6.68
C GLU A 179 -0.55 16.22 -7.14
N GLN A 180 -0.50 15.26 -8.06
CA GLN A 180 0.77 14.79 -8.63
C GLN A 180 1.36 15.80 -9.63
N LYS A 181 0.51 16.48 -10.41
CA LYS A 181 0.95 17.53 -11.34
C LYS A 181 1.53 18.74 -10.59
N THR A 182 0.87 19.19 -9.52
CA THR A 182 1.35 20.32 -8.70
C THR A 182 2.70 20.03 -8.05
N LYS A 183 2.85 18.86 -7.40
CA LYS A 183 4.13 18.42 -6.82
C LYS A 183 5.25 18.28 -7.87
N LYS A 184 4.94 17.82 -9.08
CA LYS A 184 5.91 17.74 -10.18
C LYS A 184 6.32 19.13 -10.68
N ALA A 185 5.39 20.08 -10.75
CA ALA A 185 5.68 21.46 -11.12
C ALA A 185 6.54 22.19 -10.07
N GLU A 186 6.25 22.00 -8.78
CA GLU A 186 7.08 22.51 -7.67
C GLU A 186 8.49 21.93 -7.69
N LYS A 187 8.63 20.62 -7.97
CA LYS A 187 9.96 19.98 -8.09
C LYS A 187 10.78 20.54 -9.26
N ARG A 188 10.14 20.88 -10.39
CA ARG A 188 10.81 21.51 -11.55
C ARG A 188 11.33 22.92 -11.22
N LYS A 189 10.53 23.73 -10.53
CA LYS A 189 10.96 25.09 -10.10
C LYS A 189 12.14 25.07 -9.12
N ASN A 190 12.26 24.01 -8.31
CA ASN A 190 13.34 23.88 -7.33
C ASN A 190 14.65 23.33 -7.92
N THR A 191 14.61 22.69 -9.09
CA THR A 191 15.82 22.23 -9.80
C THR A 191 16.49 23.33 -10.61
N ASP A 192 15.72 24.30 -11.12
CA ASP A 192 16.27 25.40 -11.92
C ASP A 192 17.05 26.41 -11.06
N ASN A 193 16.77 26.50 -9.76
CA ASN A 193 17.45 27.40 -8.82
C ASN A 193 18.75 26.86 -8.22
N LYS A 194 19.17 25.63 -8.58
CA LYS A 194 20.38 24.97 -8.05
C LYS A 194 21.55 24.92 -9.04
N ASN A 195 21.35 25.41 -10.27
CA ASN A 195 22.34 25.36 -11.36
C ASN A 195 23.01 26.72 -11.69
N THR A 196 22.82 27.76 -10.88
CA THR A 196 23.39 29.11 -11.13
C THR A 196 24.69 29.41 -10.36
N THR A 197 25.24 28.46 -9.60
CA THR A 197 26.54 28.63 -8.90
C THR A 197 27.47 27.43 -9.08
N LYS A 198 27.89 27.17 -10.32
CA LYS A 198 29.20 26.55 -10.58
C LYS A 198 29.91 27.33 -11.67
N THR A 199 30.76 28.23 -11.21
CA THR A 199 31.84 28.85 -11.96
C THR A 199 32.65 27.76 -12.66
N VAL A 200 32.75 27.90 -13.98
CA VAL A 200 33.66 27.14 -14.86
C VAL A 200 35.02 27.82 -14.78
N PRO A 201 36.11 27.17 -14.35
CA PRO A 201 37.44 27.55 -14.78
C PRO A 201 37.77 26.77 -16.05
N SER A 202 37.84 27.50 -17.15
CA SER A 202 38.43 27.07 -18.42
C SER A 202 39.94 26.91 -18.24
N ASN A 203 40.48 25.73 -18.55
CA ASN A 203 41.87 25.63 -18.99
C ASN A 203 41.91 24.68 -20.19
N PRO A 204 42.42 25.11 -21.36
CA PRO A 204 42.61 24.26 -22.51
C PRO A 204 43.99 23.61 -22.42
N ASP A 205 44.08 22.30 -22.58
CA ASP A 205 45.27 21.72 -23.20
C ASP A 205 44.93 20.37 -23.83
N ASN A 206 45.32 20.32 -25.08
CA ASN A 206 45.07 19.31 -26.08
C ASN A 206 46.15 18.22 -25.96
N HIS A 207 45.77 16.94 -25.98
CA HIS A 207 46.60 15.94 -26.64
C HIS A 207 45.77 14.71 -27.02
N GLU A 208 45.58 14.57 -28.32
CA GLU A 208 45.21 13.34 -29.00
C GLU A 208 46.29 12.28 -28.76
N GLN A 209 45.86 11.03 -28.55
CA GLN A 209 46.51 9.84 -29.08
C GLN A 209 45.50 8.69 -29.13
N GLU A 210 45.36 8.16 -30.34
CA GLU A 210 44.71 6.91 -30.70
C GLU A 210 45.34 5.74 -29.93
N GLU A 211 44.58 4.67 -29.69
CA GLU A 211 44.88 3.31 -30.20
C GLU A 211 43.61 2.45 -30.05
N GLY A 212 43.34 1.66 -31.08
CA GLY A 212 42.25 0.69 -31.13
C GLY A 212 42.59 -0.63 -30.42
N PRO A 213 41.94 -1.73 -30.81
CA PRO A 213 41.01 -2.45 -29.96
C PRO A 213 41.62 -3.72 -29.38
N ASP A 214 41.07 -4.23 -28.27
CA ASP A 214 41.13 -5.65 -27.96
C ASP A 214 39.86 -6.09 -27.21
N ASP A 215 39.35 -7.21 -27.71
CA ASP A 215 38.18 -7.96 -27.31
C ASP A 215 38.32 -8.53 -25.90
N ASP A 216 37.19 -8.68 -25.18
CA ASP A 216 36.74 -9.98 -24.69
C ASP A 216 35.57 -9.86 -23.69
N ALA A 217 34.53 -10.67 -23.99
CA ALA A 217 33.70 -11.39 -23.03
C ALA A 217 32.65 -10.60 -22.19
N ASP A 218 31.37 -10.71 -22.57
CA ASP A 218 30.46 -11.69 -21.92
C ASP A 218 29.00 -11.44 -22.33
N ASP A 219 28.57 -12.14 -23.39
CA ASP A 219 27.16 -12.39 -23.70
C ASP A 219 26.55 -13.34 -22.66
N PHE A 220 26.16 -12.76 -21.52
CA PHE A 220 25.44 -13.44 -20.45
C PHE A 220 23.95 -13.06 -20.50
N PHE A 221 23.16 -13.78 -21.31
CA PHE A 221 21.74 -14.15 -21.09
C PHE A 221 21.05 -14.54 -22.41
N LEU A 222 20.94 -15.84 -22.66
CA LEU A 222 19.84 -16.44 -23.43
C LEU A 222 19.16 -17.52 -22.58
#